data_AF-A0A9Q8LBN8-F1
#
_entry.id   AF-A0A9Q8LBN8-F1
#
_cell.length_a   1.000
_cell.length_b   1.000
_cell.length_c   1.000
_cell.angle_alpha   90.00
_cell.angle_beta   90.00
_cell.angle_gamma   90.00
#
_symmetry.space_group_name_H-M   'P 1'
#
loop_
_entity.id
_entity.type
_entity.pdbx_description
1 polymer ?
#
loop_
_entity_poly.entity_id
_entity_poly.type
_entity_poly.pdbx_seq_one_letter_code
_entity_poly.pdbx_strand_id
1 'polypeptide(L)'
;MAQSPATQPSNEPVYITYTSGSTGHPKGVMIAQHAVTTGHQVHAMRMRINSSSRVLVLAAPAFDMAIENMFMTLFQGACMCVPSDTQKYSIDDLLDFAKTSRANWMSCTPSYLCLFRSEALYMMDAVLLGGEPIPRSIVESYTKCSSQGARIPTLMNGFGPSECALGCCILNEAISPQISDQCIGEGFRATTWIVNKDDVESLLPIGSTGELL
;
A
#
# COMPACT_ATOMS: atom_id res chain seq x y z
N MET A 1 -33.49 9.27 -1.88
CA MET A 1 -32.36 8.32 -1.96
C MET A 1 -32.76 7.09 -1.20
N ALA A 2 -32.85 5.92 -1.86
CA ALA A 2 -33.13 4.67 -1.16
C ALA A 2 -31.96 4.39 -0.20
N GLN A 3 -32.26 4.18 1.09
CA GLN A 3 -31.27 3.66 2.02
C GLN A 3 -30.89 2.26 1.55
N SER A 4 -29.62 2.06 1.19
CA SER A 4 -29.08 0.72 0.99
C SER A 4 -29.34 -0.10 2.26
N PRO A 5 -29.79 -1.36 2.14
CA PRO A 5 -30.02 -2.20 3.31
C PRO A 5 -28.74 -2.27 4.13
N ALA A 6 -28.86 -2.15 5.45
CA ALA A 6 -27.73 -2.30 6.36
C ALA A 6 -27.21 -3.74 6.26
N THR A 7 -26.16 -3.95 5.47
CA THR A 7 -25.47 -5.23 5.39
C THR A 7 -24.53 -5.34 6.58
N GLN A 8 -24.78 -6.33 7.44
CA GLN A 8 -23.84 -6.66 8.50
C GLN A 8 -22.58 -7.28 7.86
N PRO A 9 -21.37 -6.87 8.26
CA PRO A 9 -20.15 -7.54 7.82
C PRO A 9 -20.21 -9.04 8.16
N SER A 10 -20.01 -9.91 7.18
CA SER A 10 -20.05 -11.37 7.38
C SER A 10 -18.66 -11.96 7.63
N ASN A 11 -18.64 -13.19 8.16
CA ASN A 11 -17.43 -14.01 8.27
C ASN A 11 -17.16 -14.83 7.00
N GLU A 12 -17.96 -14.64 5.94
CA GLU A 12 -17.78 -15.34 4.68
C GLU A 12 -16.51 -14.86 3.97
N PRO A 13 -15.75 -15.77 3.33
CA PRO A 13 -14.55 -15.41 2.59
C PRO A 13 -14.88 -14.57 1.36
N VAL A 14 -14.07 -13.53 1.12
CA VAL A 14 -14.19 -12.64 -0.05
C VAL A 14 -13.05 -12.78 -1.05
N TYR A 15 -11.87 -13.18 -0.59
CA TYR A 15 -10.77 -13.54 -1.48
C TYR A 15 -9.78 -14.51 -0.80
N ILE A 16 -8.97 -15.17 -1.63
CA ILE A 16 -7.85 -16.00 -1.20
C ILE A 16 -6.61 -15.58 -1.96
N THR A 17 -5.53 -15.27 -1.24
CA THR A 17 -4.21 -15.00 -1.82
C THR A 17 -3.27 -16.15 -1.49
N TYR A 18 -2.52 -16.63 -2.47
CA TYR A 18 -1.54 -17.71 -2.24
C TYR A 18 -0.15 -17.14 -2.02
N THR A 19 0.51 -17.55 -0.93
CA THR A 19 1.87 -17.16 -0.57
C THR A 19 2.82 -18.36 -0.64
N SER A 20 4.12 -18.11 -0.77
CA SER A 20 5.13 -19.17 -0.73
C SER A 20 5.20 -19.78 0.67
N GLY A 21 4.88 -21.07 0.77
CA GLY A 21 5.01 -21.80 2.03
C GLY A 21 6.45 -22.24 2.28
N SER A 22 6.87 -22.24 3.54
CA SER A 22 8.17 -22.80 3.99
C SER A 22 8.36 -24.29 3.66
N THR A 23 7.26 -25.01 3.36
CA THR A 23 7.25 -26.43 2.98
C THR A 23 7.32 -26.67 1.47
N GLY A 24 7.55 -25.61 0.68
CA GLY A 24 7.60 -25.67 -0.79
C GLY A 24 6.23 -25.73 -1.48
N HIS A 25 5.14 -25.83 -0.72
CA HIS A 25 3.77 -25.79 -1.23
C HIS A 25 3.13 -24.43 -0.90
N PRO A 26 2.47 -23.77 -1.88
CA PRO A 26 1.77 -22.51 -1.61
C PRO A 26 0.69 -22.66 -0.53
N LYS A 27 0.59 -21.66 0.36
CA LYS A 27 -0.45 -21.59 1.40
C LYS A 27 -1.48 -20.55 1.00
N GLY A 28 -2.77 -20.89 1.12
CA GLY A 28 -3.87 -19.97 0.86
C GLY A 28 -4.23 -19.16 2.09
N VAL A 29 -4.09 -17.84 2.00
CA VAL A 29 -4.56 -16.88 3.00
C VAL A 29 -5.99 -16.50 2.66
N MET A 30 -6.94 -16.97 3.46
CA MET A 30 -8.36 -16.74 3.27
C MET A 30 -8.82 -15.52 4.07
N ILE A 31 -9.36 -14.51 3.39
CA ILE A 31 -9.76 -13.25 4.01
C ILE A 31 -11.28 -13.11 3.99
N ALA A 32 -11.86 -12.90 5.17
CA ALA A 32 -13.31 -12.73 5.36
C ALA A 32 -13.78 -11.30 5.05
N GLN A 33 -15.06 -11.15 4.72
CA GLN A 33 -15.65 -9.86 4.37
C GLN A 33 -15.43 -8.80 5.45
N HIS A 34 -15.66 -9.14 6.72
CA HIS A 34 -15.48 -8.20 7.83
C HIS A 34 -14.05 -7.65 7.92
N ALA A 35 -13.03 -8.45 7.59
CA ALA A 35 -11.64 -8.01 7.64
C ALA A 35 -11.32 -6.96 6.56
N VAL A 36 -12.01 -7.02 5.41
CA VAL A 36 -11.90 -6.03 4.34
C VAL A 36 -12.69 -4.76 4.64
N THR A 37 -13.91 -4.89 5.16
CA THR A 37 -14.82 -3.75 5.36
C THR A 37 -14.58 -3.00 6.67
N THR A 38 -14.00 -3.65 7.69
CA THR A 38 -13.64 -2.99 8.95
C THR A 38 -12.54 -1.96 8.72
N GLY A 39 -12.80 -0.73 9.15
CA GLY A 39 -11.84 0.38 9.06
C GLY A 39 -11.55 0.87 7.65
N HIS A 40 -12.31 0.46 6.61
CA HIS A 40 -12.00 0.82 5.22
C HIS A 40 -11.98 2.34 4.95
N GLN A 41 -12.81 3.12 5.65
CA GLN A 41 -12.81 4.58 5.54
C GLN A 41 -11.51 5.19 6.06
N VAL A 42 -11.03 4.72 7.23
CA VAL A 42 -9.74 5.13 7.79
C VAL A 42 -8.62 4.69 6.86
N HIS A 43 -8.72 3.47 6.30
CA HIS A 43 -7.73 2.96 5.38
C HIS A 43 -7.54 3.84 4.16
N ALA A 44 -8.64 4.11 3.45
CA ALA A 44 -8.60 4.97 2.29
C ALA A 44 -8.12 6.39 2.63
N MET A 45 -8.57 6.94 3.76
CA MET A 45 -8.14 8.27 4.23
C MET A 45 -6.63 8.33 4.45
N ARG A 46 -6.06 7.37 5.18
CA ARG A 46 -4.61 7.30 5.47
C ARG A 46 -3.78 7.07 4.20
N MET A 47 -4.29 6.26 3.27
CA MET A 47 -3.69 6.08 1.93
C MET A 47 -3.92 7.26 0.98
N ARG A 48 -4.66 8.29 1.41
CA ARG A 48 -5.01 9.47 0.60
C ARG A 48 -5.82 9.15 -0.65
N ILE A 49 -6.59 8.06 -0.61
CA ILE A 49 -7.54 7.68 -1.67
C ILE A 49 -8.91 8.28 -1.37
N ASN A 50 -9.42 9.06 -2.31
CA ASN A 50 -10.75 9.66 -2.27
C ASN A 50 -11.36 9.66 -3.68
N SER A 51 -12.56 10.21 -3.85
CA SER A 51 -13.28 10.20 -5.14
C SER A 51 -12.57 10.92 -6.30
N SER A 52 -11.56 11.76 -6.03
CA SER A 52 -10.72 12.38 -7.07
C SER A 52 -9.48 11.57 -7.44
N SER A 53 -9.20 10.48 -6.70
CA SER A 53 -8.06 9.62 -6.96
C SER A 53 -8.26 8.80 -8.24
N ARG A 54 -7.17 8.65 -8.97
CA ARG A 54 -7.03 7.89 -10.22
C ARG A 54 -5.85 6.95 -10.04
N VAL A 55 -6.15 5.75 -9.57
CA VAL A 55 -5.19 4.75 -9.08
C VAL A 55 -4.61 3.97 -10.25
N LEU A 56 -3.32 4.12 -10.51
CA LEU A 56 -2.58 3.33 -11.50
C LEU A 56 -2.38 1.90 -10.97
N VAL A 57 -2.93 0.92 -11.68
CA VAL A 57 -2.87 -0.48 -11.26
C VAL A 57 -1.62 -1.14 -11.83
N LEU A 58 -0.62 -1.34 -10.96
CA LEU A 58 0.68 -1.92 -11.33
C LEU A 58 0.84 -3.37 -10.85
N ALA A 59 0.41 -3.64 -9.62
CA ALA A 59 0.54 -4.95 -9.00
C ALA A 59 -0.25 -6.01 -9.77
N ALA A 60 0.32 -7.22 -9.87
CA ALA A 60 -0.39 -8.35 -10.44
C ALA A 60 -1.61 -8.69 -9.58
N PRO A 61 -2.75 -9.12 -10.16
CA PRO A 61 -3.98 -9.44 -9.39
C PRO A 61 -3.80 -10.52 -8.31
N ALA A 62 -2.74 -11.32 -8.42
CA ALA A 62 -2.39 -12.35 -7.43
C ALA A 62 -1.75 -11.79 -6.15
N PHE A 63 -1.29 -10.53 -6.15
CA PHE A 63 -0.75 -9.86 -4.97
C PHE A 63 -1.86 -9.12 -4.23
N ASP A 64 -1.85 -9.20 -2.91
CA ASP A 64 -2.78 -8.50 -2.03
C ASP A 64 -2.76 -6.97 -2.20
N MET A 65 -1.63 -6.37 -2.55
CA MET A 65 -1.53 -4.94 -2.92
C MET A 65 -2.44 -4.57 -4.10
N ALA A 66 -2.66 -5.46 -5.08
CA ALA A 66 -3.61 -5.21 -6.18
C ALA A 66 -5.06 -5.23 -5.67
N ILE A 67 -5.36 -6.14 -4.74
CA ILE A 67 -6.67 -6.30 -4.11
C ILE A 67 -6.98 -5.10 -3.21
N GLU A 68 -5.98 -4.61 -2.46
CA GLU A 68 -6.05 -3.38 -1.66
C GLU A 68 -6.41 -2.17 -2.53
N ASN A 69 -5.63 -1.94 -3.58
CA ASN A 69 -5.88 -0.85 -4.52
C ASN A 69 -7.29 -0.93 -5.08
N MET A 70 -7.75 -2.13 -5.47
CA MET A 70 -9.10 -2.33 -5.99
C MET A 70 -10.16 -1.95 -4.96
N PHE A 71 -10.12 -2.51 -3.75
CA PHE A 71 -11.13 -2.22 -2.72
C PHE A 71 -11.10 -0.74 -2.29
N MET A 72 -9.93 -0.17 -2.02
CA MET A 72 -9.84 1.23 -1.60
C MET A 72 -10.27 2.19 -2.70
N THR A 73 -10.00 1.88 -3.96
CA THR A 73 -10.49 2.69 -5.09
C THR A 73 -12.02 2.62 -5.18
N LEU A 74 -12.59 1.41 -5.16
CA LEU A 74 -14.02 1.21 -5.34
C LEU A 74 -14.86 1.72 -4.16
N PHE A 75 -14.38 1.54 -2.92
CA PHE A 75 -15.08 2.05 -1.74
C PHE A 75 -15.19 3.59 -1.72
N GLN A 76 -14.22 4.27 -2.32
CA GLN A 76 -14.17 5.74 -2.34
C GLN A 76 -14.80 6.36 -3.57
N GLY A 77 -15.35 5.55 -4.51
CA GLY A 77 -15.84 6.04 -5.79
C GLY A 77 -14.75 6.64 -6.67
N ALA A 78 -13.50 6.20 -6.48
CA ALA A 78 -12.33 6.62 -7.24
C ALA A 78 -12.24 5.85 -8.58
N CYS A 79 -11.22 6.16 -9.39
CA CYS A 79 -11.03 5.55 -10.71
C CYS A 79 -9.81 4.61 -10.73
N MET A 80 -10.01 3.37 -11.19
CA MET A 80 -8.90 2.46 -11.50
C MET A 80 -8.39 2.73 -12.93
N CYS A 81 -7.11 3.07 -13.05
CA CYS A 81 -6.41 3.24 -14.33
C CYS A 81 -5.60 1.97 -14.61
N VAL A 82 -6.13 1.09 -15.44
CA VAL A 82 -5.55 -0.24 -15.71
C VAL A 82 -4.76 -0.20 -17.03
N PRO A 83 -3.41 -0.20 -16.99
CA PRO A 83 -2.60 -0.30 -18.20
C PRO A 83 -2.72 -1.71 -18.80
N SER A 84 -2.63 -1.80 -20.13
CA SER A 84 -2.47 -3.10 -20.80
C SER A 84 -1.13 -3.75 -20.43
N ASP A 85 -0.99 -5.05 -20.66
CA ASP A 85 0.30 -5.73 -20.52
C ASP A 85 1.37 -5.10 -21.42
N THR A 86 0.97 -4.63 -22.60
CA THR A 86 1.89 -3.93 -23.50
C THR A 86 2.40 -2.61 -22.92
N GLN A 87 1.52 -1.84 -22.27
CA GLN A 87 1.86 -0.57 -21.62
C GLN A 87 2.73 -0.75 -20.36
N LYS A 88 2.76 -1.95 -19.78
CA LYS A 88 3.61 -2.28 -18.62
C LYS A 88 5.02 -2.74 -19.01
N TYR A 89 5.31 -3.01 -20.30
CA TYR A 89 6.62 -3.52 -20.73
C TYR A 89 7.76 -2.51 -20.55
N SER A 90 7.48 -1.21 -20.71
CA SER A 90 8.47 -0.16 -20.55
C SER A 90 7.96 0.94 -19.62
N ILE A 91 8.88 1.59 -18.91
CA ILE A 91 8.54 2.71 -18.02
C ILE A 91 8.00 3.89 -18.84
N ASP A 92 8.52 4.13 -20.05
CA ASP A 92 8.06 5.24 -20.89
C ASP A 92 6.61 5.04 -21.35
N ASP A 93 6.24 3.84 -21.83
CA ASP A 93 4.87 3.53 -22.23
C ASP A 93 3.89 3.61 -21.05
N LEU A 94 4.34 3.14 -19.88
CA LEU A 94 3.57 3.20 -18.64
C LEU A 94 3.32 4.65 -18.22
N LEU A 95 4.34 5.50 -18.30
CA LEU A 95 4.22 6.92 -17.97
C LEU A 95 3.31 7.66 -18.95
N ASP A 96 3.35 7.32 -20.24
CA ASP A 96 2.44 7.91 -21.22
C ASP A 96 0.99 7.45 -21.00
N PHE A 97 0.77 6.20 -20.62
CA PHE A 97 -0.53 5.74 -20.15
C PHE A 97 -0.97 6.49 -18.88
N ALA A 98 -0.09 6.63 -17.89
CA ALA A 98 -0.41 7.34 -16.66
C ALA A 98 -0.83 8.79 -16.96
N LYS A 99 -0.14 9.49 -17.87
CA LYS A 99 -0.49 10.86 -18.26
C LYS A 99 -1.85 10.94 -18.95
N THR A 100 -2.09 10.08 -19.94
CA THR A 100 -3.34 10.07 -20.72
C THR A 100 -4.54 9.68 -19.87
N SER A 101 -4.37 8.70 -18.97
CA SER A 101 -5.39 8.29 -17.98
C SER A 101 -5.53 9.26 -16.81
N ARG A 102 -4.61 10.24 -16.69
CA ARG A 102 -4.49 11.20 -15.58
C ARG A 102 -4.37 10.51 -14.22
N ALA A 103 -3.64 9.39 -14.17
CA ALA A 103 -3.37 8.72 -12.92
C ALA A 103 -2.59 9.66 -11.97
N ASN A 104 -2.97 9.68 -10.71
CA ASN A 104 -2.37 10.54 -9.68
C ASN A 104 -2.03 9.79 -8.39
N TRP A 105 -2.25 8.47 -8.35
CA TRP A 105 -1.91 7.63 -7.21
C TRP A 105 -1.39 6.30 -7.70
N MET A 106 -0.37 5.75 -7.06
CA MET A 106 0.14 4.41 -7.35
C MET A 106 0.70 3.73 -6.10
N SER A 107 0.77 2.40 -6.14
CA SER A 107 1.56 1.62 -5.20
C SER A 107 2.50 0.66 -5.94
N CYS A 108 3.70 0.46 -5.40
CA CYS A 108 4.68 -0.47 -5.94
C CYS A 108 5.73 -0.84 -4.89
N THR A 109 6.62 -1.78 -5.21
CA THR A 109 7.78 -2.04 -4.35
C THR A 109 8.87 -0.97 -4.55
N PRO A 110 9.72 -0.72 -3.55
CA PRO A 110 10.93 0.09 -3.68
C PRO A 110 11.79 -0.29 -4.90
N SER A 111 12.02 -1.59 -5.14
CA SER A 111 12.80 -2.06 -6.30
C SER A 111 12.17 -1.67 -7.64
N TYR A 112 10.84 -1.69 -7.75
CA TYR A 112 10.15 -1.24 -8.97
C TYR A 112 10.23 0.29 -9.13
N LEU A 113 10.12 1.04 -8.04
CA LEU A 113 10.25 2.50 -8.06
C LEU A 113 11.61 2.96 -8.59
N CYS A 114 12.69 2.22 -8.32
CA CYS A 114 14.03 2.51 -8.84
C CYS A 114 14.15 2.52 -10.36
N LEU A 115 13.16 1.97 -11.09
CA LEU A 115 13.11 2.04 -12.56
C LEU A 115 12.66 3.41 -13.06
N PHE A 116 12.05 4.24 -12.21
CA PHE A 116 11.54 5.56 -12.55
C PHE A 116 12.61 6.63 -12.27
N ARG A 117 12.55 7.71 -13.06
CA ARG A 117 13.19 8.98 -12.68
C ARG A 117 12.30 9.72 -11.70
N SER A 118 12.89 10.43 -10.73
CA SER A 118 12.14 11.15 -9.69
C SER A 118 11.07 12.10 -10.26
N GLU A 119 11.42 12.78 -11.35
CA GLU A 119 10.61 13.77 -12.04
C GLU A 119 9.37 13.17 -12.70
N ALA A 120 9.43 11.89 -13.06
CA ALA A 120 8.31 11.18 -13.66
C ALA A 120 7.12 11.05 -12.69
N LEU A 121 7.37 11.14 -11.38
CA LEU A 121 6.34 11.02 -10.36
C LEU A 121 5.82 12.36 -9.84
N TYR A 122 6.27 13.50 -10.39
CA TYR A 122 5.70 14.82 -10.04
C TYR A 122 4.23 14.98 -10.48
N MET A 123 3.74 14.10 -11.35
CA MET A 123 2.32 14.01 -11.70
C MET A 123 1.47 13.27 -10.66
N MET A 124 2.10 12.57 -9.72
CA MET A 124 1.41 11.81 -8.67
C MET A 124 1.15 12.71 -7.45
N ASP A 125 -0.01 12.54 -6.84
CA ASP A 125 -0.35 13.12 -5.54
C ASP A 125 0.28 12.32 -4.40
N ALA A 126 0.26 10.99 -4.50
CA ALA A 126 0.84 10.08 -3.52
C ALA A 126 1.34 8.77 -4.14
N VAL A 127 2.36 8.19 -3.52
CA VAL A 127 2.98 6.91 -3.88
C VAL A 127 3.13 6.07 -2.61
N LEU A 128 2.50 4.89 -2.59
CA LEU A 128 2.66 3.91 -1.51
C LEU A 128 3.76 2.91 -1.88
N LEU A 129 4.78 2.82 -1.04
CA LEU A 129 5.81 1.79 -1.11
C LEU A 129 5.52 0.71 -0.09
N GLY A 130 5.74 -0.55 -0.45
CA GLY A 130 5.56 -1.67 0.47
C GLY A 130 6.20 -2.96 -0.03
N GLY A 131 6.20 -3.97 0.83
CA GLY A 131 6.74 -5.31 0.53
C GLY A 131 8.26 -5.44 0.59
N GLU A 132 9.01 -4.34 0.63
CA GLU A 132 10.48 -4.36 0.77
C GLU A 132 10.91 -3.19 1.67
N PRO A 133 12.07 -3.29 2.35
CA PRO A 133 12.69 -2.14 3.01
C PRO A 133 12.95 -1.01 2.01
N ILE A 134 12.74 0.24 2.43
CA ILE A 134 12.92 1.42 1.57
C ILE A 134 14.36 1.91 1.70
N PRO A 135 15.16 1.90 0.62
CA PRO A 135 16.52 2.45 0.68
C PRO A 135 16.49 3.97 0.90
N ARG A 136 17.42 4.48 1.71
CA ARG A 136 17.63 5.93 1.91
C ARG A 136 17.77 6.70 0.59
N SER A 137 18.37 6.11 -0.44
CA SER A 137 18.52 6.74 -1.76
C SER A 137 17.18 7.07 -2.42
N ILE A 138 16.14 6.24 -2.23
CA ILE A 138 14.79 6.53 -2.70
C ILE A 138 14.22 7.72 -1.92
N VAL A 139 14.29 7.65 -0.58
CA VAL A 139 13.80 8.75 0.28
C VAL A 139 14.43 10.07 -0.14
N GLU A 140 15.75 10.10 -0.28
CA GLU A 140 16.46 11.31 -0.72
C GLU A 140 16.09 11.77 -2.12
N SER A 141 15.98 10.86 -3.10
CA SER A 141 15.72 11.23 -4.49
C SER A 141 14.31 11.80 -4.70
N TYR A 142 13.34 11.29 -3.95
CA TYR A 142 11.93 11.63 -4.13
C TYR A 142 11.40 12.62 -3.08
N THR A 143 12.18 13.01 -2.08
CA THR A 143 11.79 14.06 -1.10
C THR A 143 12.60 15.34 -1.20
N LYS A 144 13.72 15.36 -1.95
CA LYS A 144 14.49 16.59 -2.21
C LYS A 144 13.66 17.54 -3.09
N CYS A 145 13.65 18.83 -2.72
CA CYS A 145 12.95 19.88 -3.46
C CYS A 145 13.24 19.81 -4.96
N SER A 146 12.20 19.80 -5.79
CA SER A 146 12.34 20.06 -7.22
C SER A 146 13.03 21.42 -7.39
N SER A 147 14.16 21.44 -8.10
CA SER A 147 14.87 22.67 -8.45
C SER A 147 14.02 23.63 -9.31
N GLN A 148 12.85 23.18 -9.76
CA GLN A 148 11.94 23.89 -10.67
C GLN A 148 10.57 24.18 -10.05
N GLY A 149 10.40 24.01 -8.73
CA GLY A 149 9.13 24.28 -8.04
C GLY A 149 8.00 23.28 -8.36
N ALA A 150 8.35 22.12 -8.95
CA ALA A 150 7.38 21.06 -9.19
C ALA A 150 6.89 20.47 -7.87
N ARG A 151 5.60 20.10 -7.84
CA ARG A 151 5.01 19.40 -6.70
C ARG A 151 5.64 18.01 -6.58
N ILE A 152 6.00 17.65 -5.35
CA ILE A 152 6.54 16.34 -5.01
C ILE A 152 5.38 15.47 -4.48
N PRO A 153 5.27 14.21 -4.90
CA PRO A 153 4.27 13.30 -4.36
C PRO A 153 4.50 13.03 -2.87
N THR A 154 3.44 12.72 -2.13
CA THR A 154 3.60 12.16 -0.78
C THR A 154 4.08 10.72 -0.90
N LEU A 155 5.29 10.42 -0.41
CA LEU A 155 5.79 9.05 -0.31
C LEU A 155 5.36 8.42 1.03
N MET A 156 4.76 7.23 0.96
CA MET A 156 4.26 6.48 2.11
C MET A 156 4.95 5.12 2.21
N ASN A 157 5.16 4.60 3.42
CA ASN A 157 5.67 3.25 3.67
C ASN A 157 4.54 2.41 4.28
N GLY A 158 3.99 1.49 3.52
CA GLY A 158 2.98 0.53 3.94
C GLY A 158 3.62 -0.80 4.35
N PHE A 159 3.19 -1.32 5.48
CA PHE A 159 3.58 -2.63 5.96
C PHE A 159 2.35 -3.43 6.40
N GLY A 160 2.37 -4.71 6.06
CA GLY A 160 1.46 -5.72 6.57
C GLY A 160 1.70 -7.06 5.87
N PRO A 161 1.53 -8.17 6.59
CA PRO A 161 1.54 -9.49 5.98
C PRO A 161 0.20 -9.75 5.26
N SER A 162 0.16 -10.69 4.33
CA SER A 162 -1.06 -11.05 3.60
C SER A 162 -2.20 -11.50 4.52
N GLU A 163 -1.84 -12.06 5.68
CA GLU A 163 -2.71 -12.53 6.76
C GLU A 163 -3.51 -11.41 7.43
N CYS A 164 -3.07 -10.14 7.33
CA CYS A 164 -3.71 -8.99 7.97
C CYS A 164 -4.73 -8.23 7.09
N ALA A 165 -5.24 -8.86 6.03
CA ALA A 165 -6.24 -8.33 5.11
C ALA A 165 -5.86 -7.02 4.38
N LEU A 166 -5.70 -7.13 3.06
CA LEU A 166 -5.26 -6.08 2.12
C LEU A 166 -3.78 -5.65 2.25
N GLY A 167 -2.95 -6.32 3.03
CA GLY A 167 -1.49 -6.15 2.97
C GLY A 167 -0.93 -4.86 3.62
N CYS A 168 -1.75 -3.83 3.93
CA CYS A 168 -1.32 -2.70 4.74
C CYS A 168 -2.13 -2.58 6.03
N CYS A 169 -1.47 -2.79 7.17
CA CYS A 169 -2.03 -2.61 8.50
C CYS A 169 -1.24 -1.63 9.38
N ILE A 170 -0.01 -1.30 8.98
CA ILE A 170 0.88 -0.28 9.55
C ILE A 170 1.30 0.68 8.45
N LEU A 171 1.28 1.98 8.72
CA LEU A 171 1.57 2.99 7.71
C LEU A 171 2.39 4.16 8.27
N ASN A 172 3.45 4.50 7.56
CA ASN A 172 4.11 5.79 7.63
C ASN A 172 3.57 6.67 6.49
N GLU A 173 2.75 7.66 6.85
CA GLU A 173 2.01 8.48 5.88
C GLU A 173 2.86 9.52 5.15
N ALA A 174 4.09 9.76 5.60
CA ALA A 174 5.00 10.72 4.99
C ALA A 174 6.45 10.38 5.35
N ILE A 175 7.10 9.59 4.48
CA ILE A 175 8.51 9.29 4.63
C ILE A 175 9.32 10.59 4.46
N SER A 176 10.31 10.80 5.32
CA SER A 176 11.20 11.95 5.23
C SER A 176 12.65 11.56 5.55
N PRO A 177 13.65 12.30 5.03
CA PRO A 177 15.06 12.07 5.36
C PRO A 177 15.38 12.26 6.85
N GLN A 178 14.51 12.94 7.60
CA GLN A 178 14.69 13.21 9.03
C GLN A 178 14.23 12.05 9.91
N ILE A 179 13.42 11.15 9.36
CA ILE A 179 12.93 9.94 10.04
C ILE A 179 13.78 8.76 9.54
N SER A 180 13.96 7.73 10.38
CA SER A 180 14.60 6.49 9.94
C SER A 180 13.88 5.93 8.72
N ASP A 181 14.65 5.54 7.70
CA ASP A 181 14.20 4.85 6.49
C ASP A 181 13.60 3.46 6.78
N GLN A 182 13.79 2.95 8.00
CA GLN A 182 13.19 1.71 8.50
C GLN A 182 11.86 1.93 9.24
N CYS A 183 11.42 3.18 9.41
CA CYS A 183 10.16 3.47 10.09
C CYS A 183 8.97 3.08 9.20
N ILE A 184 8.31 1.98 9.57
CA ILE A 184 7.07 1.52 8.94
C ILE A 184 5.83 2.29 9.42
N GLY A 185 5.94 3.06 10.52
CA GLY A 185 4.90 3.96 11.01
C GLY A 185 4.00 3.33 12.08
N GLU A 186 2.70 3.63 12.02
CA GLU A 186 1.73 3.29 13.08
C GLU A 186 0.64 2.34 12.58
N GLY A 187 0.26 1.37 13.42
CA GLY A 187 -0.87 0.46 13.19
C GLY A 187 -2.21 1.19 13.15
N PHE A 188 -3.09 0.83 12.21
CA PHE A 188 -4.39 1.50 12.04
C PHE A 188 -5.57 0.62 11.62
N ARG A 189 -5.32 -0.66 11.32
CA ARG A 189 -6.37 -1.64 10.99
C ARG A 189 -6.23 -2.95 11.74
N ALA A 190 -5.01 -3.24 12.20
CA ALA A 190 -4.71 -4.29 13.12
C ALA A 190 -4.18 -3.68 14.41
N THR A 191 -4.41 -4.36 15.52
CA THR A 191 -3.69 -4.07 16.75
C THR A 191 -2.26 -4.56 16.57
N THR A 192 -1.28 -3.74 16.94
CA THR A 192 0.14 -4.05 16.74
C THR A 192 0.85 -4.09 18.07
N TRP A 193 1.52 -5.20 18.35
CA TRP A 193 2.25 -5.42 19.59
C TRP A 193 3.72 -5.70 19.32
N ILE A 194 4.60 -5.19 20.17
CA ILE A 194 6.01 -5.57 20.18
C ILE A 194 6.23 -6.48 21.38
N VAL A 195 6.58 -7.74 21.11
CA VAL A 195 6.69 -8.80 22.13
C VAL A 195 8.09 -9.38 22.19
N ASN A 196 8.39 -10.08 23.27
CA ASN A 196 9.62 -10.84 23.37
C ASN A 196 9.57 -12.03 22.41
N LYS A 197 10.59 -12.17 21.54
CA LYS A 197 10.71 -13.27 20.58
C LYS A 197 10.73 -14.67 21.21
N ASP A 198 11.18 -14.76 22.48
CA ASP A 198 11.29 -16.02 23.21
C ASP A 198 10.03 -16.27 24.07
N ASP A 199 9.16 -15.26 24.23
CA ASP A 199 7.90 -15.30 24.97
C ASP A 199 6.90 -14.27 24.40
N VAL A 200 6.08 -14.72 23.44
CA VAL A 200 5.15 -13.86 22.68
C VAL A 200 4.02 -13.26 23.54
N GLU A 201 3.81 -13.74 24.77
CA GLU A 201 2.83 -13.19 25.71
C GLU A 201 3.41 -11.99 26.50
N SER A 202 4.72 -11.78 26.43
CA SER A 202 5.41 -10.69 27.13
C SER A 202 5.57 -9.46 26.23
N LEU A 203 4.80 -8.41 26.50
CA LEU A 203 4.98 -7.08 25.88
C LEU A 203 6.34 -6.47 26.25
N LEU A 204 6.97 -5.83 25.28
CA LEU A 204 8.22 -5.08 25.49
C LEU A 204 7.95 -3.57 25.65
N PRO A 205 8.77 -2.85 26.45
CA PRO A 205 8.65 -1.41 26.62
C PRO A 205 9.08 -0.66 25.35
N ILE A 206 8.60 0.58 25.21
CA ILE A 206 8.96 1.48 24.11
C ILE A 206 10.50 1.61 24.00
N GLY A 207 11.02 1.43 22.78
CA GLY A 207 12.44 1.50 22.47
C GLY A 207 13.18 0.16 22.52
N SER A 208 12.51 -0.92 22.93
CA SER A 208 13.05 -2.28 22.85
C SER A 208 12.82 -2.91 21.48
N THR A 209 13.74 -3.78 21.06
CA THR A 209 13.61 -4.60 19.85
C THR A 209 12.89 -5.91 20.19
N GLY A 210 11.85 -6.26 19.44
CA GLY A 210 11.05 -7.46 19.63
C GLY A 210 10.44 -7.99 18.34
N GLU A 211 9.63 -9.03 18.46
CA GLU A 211 8.77 -9.53 17.39
C GLU A 211 7.50 -8.68 17.29
N LEU A 212 7.05 -8.44 16.06
CA LEU A 212 5.82 -7.70 15.76
C LEU A 212 4.67 -8.68 15.57
N LEU A 213 3.60 -8.51 16.36
CA LEU A 213 2.34 -9.26 16.25
C LEU A 213 1.17 -8.34 15.89
#